data_AF-A0AB35U6Q5-F1
#
_entry.id   AF-A0AB35U6Q5-F1
#
_cell.length_a   1.000
_cell.length_b   1.000
_cell.length_c   1.000
_cell.angle_alpha   90.00
_cell.angle_beta   90.00
_cell.angle_gamma   90.00
#
_symmetry.space_group_name_H-M   'P 1'
#
loop_
_entity.id
_entity.type
_entity.pdbx_description
1 polymer ?
#
loop_
_entity_poly.entity_id
_entity_poly.type
_entity_poly.pdbx_seq_one_letter_code
_entity_poly.pdbx_strand_id
1 'polypeptide(L)'
;MKKGSELSVLEALLRLTDRDHFVTLSQISSYIKKEFDYEIERRTLYSDIEILKMHGWVVTGYTADHPGYSIDKRNLTPKEAANAFLATARSTGDKVNLSGLLHALSYDFSNYQKDVLKDLLEDTGYLSQEDLAYLTIER
;
A
#
# COMPACT_ATOMS: atom_id res chain seq x y z
N MET A 1 -25.45 4.95 1.42
CA MET A 1 -24.00 4.96 1.65
C MET A 1 -23.71 5.98 2.73
N LYS A 2 -23.15 5.58 3.86
CA LYS A 2 -22.59 6.53 4.83
C LYS A 2 -21.31 7.08 4.17
N LYS A 3 -21.16 8.40 4.07
CA LYS A 3 -19.95 8.98 3.46
C LYS A 3 -18.72 8.54 4.27
N GLY A 4 -17.71 7.97 3.61
CA GLY A 4 -16.46 7.55 4.27
C GLY A 4 -16.47 6.16 4.88
N SER A 5 -17.46 5.30 4.60
CA SER A 5 -17.48 3.92 5.14
C SER A 5 -16.33 3.06 4.62
N GLU A 6 -15.78 3.39 3.45
CA GLU A 6 -14.60 2.75 2.87
C GLU A 6 -13.37 2.83 3.79
N LEU A 7 -13.24 3.89 4.60
CA LEU A 7 -12.14 4.01 5.56
C LEU A 7 -12.31 3.07 6.76
N SER A 8 -13.54 2.84 7.22
CA SER A 8 -13.81 1.84 8.27
C SER A 8 -13.55 0.42 7.78
N VAL A 9 -13.88 0.13 6.51
CA VAL A 9 -13.58 -1.16 5.87
C VAL A 9 -12.07 -1.36 5.72
N LEU A 10 -11.35 -0.32 5.30
CA LEU A 10 -9.90 -0.35 5.21
C LEU A 10 -9.24 -0.63 6.56
N GLU A 11 -9.61 0.10 7.62
CA GLU A 11 -9.06 -0.14 8.96
C GLU A 11 -9.36 -1.56 9.44
N ALA A 12 -10.57 -2.07 9.21
CA ALA A 12 -10.93 -3.43 9.57
C ALA A 12 -10.04 -4.46 8.86
N LEU A 13 -9.84 -4.32 7.55
CA LEU A 13 -8.97 -5.22 6.79
C LEU A 13 -7.52 -5.14 7.26
N LEU A 14 -6.97 -3.93 7.45
CA LEU A 14 -5.59 -3.74 7.91
C LEU A 14 -5.32 -4.32 9.31
N ARG A 15 -6.36 -4.39 10.16
CA ARG A 15 -6.24 -4.88 11.54
C ARG A 15 -6.44 -6.37 11.67
N LEU A 16 -7.26 -6.95 10.80
CA LEU A 16 -7.71 -8.33 10.92
C LEU A 16 -7.04 -9.29 9.93
N THR A 17 -6.37 -8.76 8.90
CA THR A 17 -5.88 -9.55 7.78
C THR A 17 -4.47 -9.18 7.37
N ASP A 18 -3.84 -10.11 6.66
CA ASP A 18 -2.66 -9.91 5.81
C ASP A 18 -2.84 -10.81 4.58
N ARG A 19 -1.79 -11.01 3.76
CA ARG A 19 -1.86 -11.84 2.54
C ARG A 19 -2.43 -13.26 2.79
N ASP A 20 -2.18 -13.84 3.96
CA ASP A 20 -2.48 -15.24 4.25
C ASP A 20 -3.68 -15.43 5.19
N HIS A 21 -4.09 -14.36 5.89
CA HIS A 21 -5.18 -14.40 6.87
C HIS A 21 -6.44 -13.71 6.35
N PHE A 22 -7.47 -14.50 6.00
CA PHE A 22 -8.74 -14.00 5.45
C PHE A 22 -9.82 -13.85 6.52
N VAL A 23 -10.69 -12.85 6.34
CA VAL A 23 -11.89 -12.67 7.17
C VAL A 23 -13.16 -12.56 6.33
N THR A 24 -14.26 -13.03 6.91
CA THR A 24 -15.59 -12.93 6.31
C THR A 24 -16.15 -11.51 6.43
N LEU A 25 -17.15 -11.18 5.59
CA LEU A 25 -17.90 -9.92 5.72
C LEU A 25 -18.54 -9.75 7.10
N SER A 26 -18.97 -10.83 7.74
CA SER A 26 -19.55 -10.77 9.09
C SER A 26 -18.53 -10.33 10.14
N GLN A 27 -17.28 -10.79 10.02
CA GLN A 27 -16.20 -10.35 10.89
C GLN A 27 -15.85 -8.88 10.64
N ILE A 28 -15.81 -8.44 9.38
CA ILE A 28 -15.61 -7.02 9.02
C ILE A 28 -16.72 -6.16 9.62
N SER A 29 -18.00 -6.53 9.43
CA SER A 29 -19.13 -5.82 10.02
C SER A 29 -19.09 -5.78 11.55
N SER A 30 -18.70 -6.89 12.18
CA SER A 30 -18.62 -6.98 13.64
C SER A 30 -17.54 -6.07 14.21
N TYR A 31 -16.38 -6.00 13.54
CA TYR A 31 -15.32 -5.05 13.88
C TYR A 31 -15.81 -3.61 13.72
N ILE A 32 -16.47 -3.30 12.59
CA ILE A 32 -16.95 -1.93 12.34
C ILE A 32 -17.98 -1.50 13.39
N LYS A 33 -18.91 -2.38 13.74
CA LYS A 33 -19.89 -2.13 14.80
C LYS A 33 -19.21 -1.89 16.15
N LYS A 34 -18.19 -2.68 16.48
CA LYS A 34 -17.47 -2.60 17.76
C LYS A 34 -16.62 -1.34 17.88
N GLU A 35 -15.89 -0.98 16.83
CA GLU A 35 -14.87 0.09 16.88
C GLU A 35 -15.41 1.46 16.44
N PHE A 36 -16.43 1.50 15.58
CA PHE A 36 -16.98 2.75 15.04
C PHE A 36 -18.46 2.98 15.40
N ASP A 37 -19.08 2.10 16.19
CA ASP A 37 -20.46 2.21 16.70
C ASP A 37 -21.52 2.40 15.61
N TYR A 38 -21.38 1.68 14.49
CA TYR A 38 -22.43 1.64 13.46
C TYR A 38 -22.49 0.33 12.69
N GLU A 39 -23.67 0.03 12.17
CA GLU A 39 -23.88 -1.13 11.29
C GLU A 39 -23.71 -0.75 9.83
N ILE A 40 -23.04 -1.63 9.09
CA ILE A 40 -22.80 -1.47 7.65
C ILE A 40 -23.51 -2.58 6.89
N GLU A 41 -24.28 -2.19 5.87
CA GLU A 41 -24.99 -3.14 5.03
C GLU A 41 -24.01 -3.95 4.18
N ARG A 42 -24.35 -5.23 3.95
CA ARG A 42 -23.52 -6.13 3.15
C ARG A 42 -23.22 -5.60 1.74
N ARG A 43 -24.20 -4.96 1.08
CA ARG A 43 -24.00 -4.33 -0.24
C ARG A 43 -22.99 -3.18 -0.20
N THR A 44 -22.95 -2.45 0.91
CA THR A 44 -22.01 -1.33 1.11
C THR A 44 -20.60 -1.86 1.32
N LEU A 45 -20.42 -2.95 2.08
CA LEU A 45 -19.12 -3.62 2.19
C LEU A 45 -18.54 -4.01 0.83
N TYR A 46 -19.36 -4.64 -0.04
CA TYR A 46 -18.91 -5.00 -1.38
C TYR A 46 -18.49 -3.75 -2.18
N SER A 47 -19.31 -2.70 -2.19
CA SER A 47 -19.00 -1.45 -2.88
C SER A 47 -17.73 -0.79 -2.36
N ASP A 48 -17.55 -0.77 -1.04
CA ASP A 48 -16.41 -0.15 -0.38
C ASP A 48 -15.11 -0.92 -0.65
N ILE A 49 -15.16 -2.26 -0.68
CA ILE A 49 -14.02 -3.10 -1.07
C ILE A 49 -13.58 -2.80 -2.51
N GLU A 50 -14.53 -2.63 -3.44
CA GLU A 50 -14.21 -2.25 -4.82
C GLU A 50 -13.63 -0.83 -4.90
N ILE A 51 -14.11 0.11 -4.08
CA ILE A 51 -13.51 1.44 -3.93
C ILE A 51 -12.04 1.34 -3.48
N LEU A 52 -11.74 0.51 -2.47
CA LEU A 52 -10.36 0.31 -2.01
C LEU A 52 -9.45 -0.20 -3.12
N LYS A 53 -9.92 -1.16 -3.93
CA LYS A 53 -9.17 -1.66 -5.10
C LYS A 53 -8.92 -0.56 -6.13
N MET A 54 -9.93 0.27 -6.43
CA MET A 54 -9.76 1.43 -7.33
C MET A 54 -8.74 2.44 -6.82
N HIS A 55 -8.56 2.54 -5.50
CA HIS A 55 -7.54 3.38 -4.86
C HIS A 55 -6.17 2.68 -4.68
N GLY A 56 -5.98 1.51 -5.28
CA GLY A 56 -4.69 0.81 -5.32
C GLY A 56 -4.40 -0.08 -4.12
N TRP A 57 -5.39 -0.35 -3.26
CA TRP A 57 -5.26 -1.40 -2.25
C TRP A 57 -5.38 -2.78 -2.89
N VAL A 58 -4.47 -3.68 -2.52
CA VAL A 58 -4.50 -5.07 -2.99
C VAL A 58 -5.40 -5.86 -2.06
N VAL A 59 -6.70 -5.89 -2.37
CA VAL A 59 -7.68 -6.68 -1.62
C VAL A 59 -7.97 -7.97 -2.38
N THR A 60 -7.57 -9.10 -1.79
CA THR A 60 -7.91 -10.43 -2.31
C THR A 60 -9.32 -10.79 -1.84
N GLY A 61 -10.18 -11.15 -2.78
CA GLY A 61 -11.55 -11.55 -2.50
C GLY A 61 -11.70 -13.05 -2.30
N TYR A 62 -12.96 -13.47 -2.23
CA TYR A 62 -13.35 -14.86 -2.05
C TYR A 62 -12.71 -15.75 -3.14
N THR A 63 -11.94 -16.76 -2.72
CA THR A 63 -11.43 -17.82 -3.61
C THR A 63 -11.98 -19.18 -3.18
N ALA A 64 -11.83 -20.20 -4.03
CA ALA A 64 -12.26 -21.57 -3.68
C ALA A 64 -11.53 -22.10 -2.45
N ASP A 65 -10.27 -21.71 -2.28
CA ASP A 65 -9.38 -22.18 -1.20
C ASP A 65 -9.46 -21.29 0.05
N HIS A 66 -9.86 -20.01 -0.11
CA HIS A 66 -9.94 -19.03 0.99
C HIS A 66 -11.27 -18.28 0.98
N PRO A 67 -12.25 -18.70 1.82
CA PRO A 67 -13.52 -18.01 1.94
C PRO A 67 -13.37 -16.72 2.75
N GLY A 68 -13.28 -15.57 2.10
CA GLY A 68 -13.25 -14.28 2.77
C GLY A 68 -12.59 -13.18 1.96
N TYR A 69 -12.10 -12.18 2.67
CA TYR A 69 -11.34 -11.05 2.17
C TYR A 69 -10.07 -10.90 2.96
N SER A 70 -9.00 -10.53 2.27
CA SER A 70 -7.75 -10.10 2.89
C SER A 70 -7.20 -8.88 2.19
N ILE A 71 -6.39 -8.09 2.90
CA ILE A 71 -5.64 -6.99 2.31
C ILE A 71 -4.16 -7.30 2.40
N ASP A 72 -3.49 -7.23 1.26
CA ASP A 72 -2.03 -7.18 1.25
C ASP A 72 -1.58 -5.74 1.52
N LYS A 73 -0.30 -5.58 1.88
CA LYS A 73 0.31 -4.26 1.97
C LYS A 73 0.06 -3.51 0.67
N ARG A 74 -0.39 -2.26 0.80
CA ARG A 74 -0.46 -1.37 -0.35
C ARG A 74 0.94 -1.14 -0.89
N ASN A 75 1.12 -1.43 -2.16
CA ASN A 75 2.32 -1.01 -2.88
C ASN A 75 2.33 0.52 -2.97
N LEU A 76 3.44 1.14 -2.56
CA LEU A 76 3.62 2.57 -2.73
C LEU A 76 3.58 2.93 -4.21
N THR A 77 3.04 4.10 -4.55
CA THR A 77 3.31 4.67 -5.86
C THR A 77 4.76 5.17 -5.93
N PRO A 78 5.37 5.30 -7.13
CA PRO A 78 6.69 5.92 -7.27
C PRO A 78 6.81 7.28 -6.59
N LYS A 79 5.76 8.10 -6.67
CA LYS A 79 5.72 9.40 -6.02
C LYS A 79 5.71 9.31 -4.49
N GLU A 80 4.95 8.37 -3.92
CA GLU A 80 4.94 8.17 -2.47
C GLU A 80 6.26 7.60 -1.95
N ALA A 81 6.86 6.67 -2.69
CA ALA A 81 8.20 6.17 -2.38
C ALA A 81 9.25 7.29 -2.44
N ALA A 82 9.24 8.12 -3.48
CA ALA A 82 10.13 9.28 -3.58
C ALA A 82 9.93 10.26 -2.41
N ASN A 83 8.68 10.55 -2.05
CA ASN A 83 8.38 11.45 -0.92
C ASN A 83 8.87 10.86 0.41
N ALA A 84 8.65 9.57 0.66
CA ALA A 84 9.13 8.89 1.86
C ALA A 84 10.67 8.86 1.94
N PHE A 85 11.32 8.59 0.80
CA PHE A 85 12.77 8.63 0.66
C PHE A 85 13.31 10.03 0.99
N LEU A 86 12.78 11.08 0.34
CA LEU A 86 13.25 12.45 0.51
C LEU A 86 12.99 12.99 1.93
N ALA A 87 11.85 12.64 2.54
CA ALA A 87 11.59 12.99 3.92
C ALA A 87 12.62 12.37 4.86
N THR A 88 12.96 11.10 4.64
CA THR A 88 13.98 10.40 5.43
C THR A 88 15.34 11.05 5.22
N ALA A 89 15.80 11.17 3.97
CA ALA A 89 17.09 11.75 3.61
C ALA A 89 17.31 13.14 4.20
N ARG A 90 16.29 14.02 4.14
CA ARG A 90 16.33 15.36 4.75
C ARG A 90 16.46 15.32 6.27
N SER A 91 15.81 14.36 6.92
CA SER A 91 15.76 14.29 8.39
C SER A 91 16.99 13.63 9.01
N THR A 92 17.59 12.65 8.30
CA THR A 92 18.67 11.84 8.85
C THR A 92 20.04 12.16 8.27
N GLY A 93 20.12 12.77 7.08
CA GLY A 93 21.38 12.97 6.35
C GLY A 93 22.13 11.64 6.17
N ASP A 94 23.45 11.66 6.37
CA ASP A 94 24.35 10.51 6.20
C ASP A 94 24.20 9.41 7.26
N LYS A 95 23.30 9.56 8.24
CA LYS A 95 23.12 8.59 9.32
C LYS A 95 22.35 7.34 8.89
N VAL A 96 21.83 7.32 7.67
CA VAL A 96 21.03 6.22 7.12
C VAL A 96 21.62 5.77 5.80
N ASN A 97 21.60 4.46 5.55
CA ASN A 97 21.92 3.89 4.25
C ASN A 97 20.78 4.23 3.25
N LEU A 98 20.92 5.35 2.55
CA LEU A 98 19.94 5.82 1.57
C LEU A 98 19.80 4.86 0.39
N SER A 99 20.89 4.25 -0.07
CA SER A 99 20.87 3.24 -1.13
C SER A 99 20.02 2.03 -0.72
N GLY A 100 20.25 1.49 0.48
CA GLY A 100 19.45 0.40 1.04
C GLY A 100 17.97 0.76 1.22
N LEU A 101 17.67 2.01 1.61
CA LEU A 101 16.29 2.49 1.71
C LEU A 101 15.62 2.56 0.33
N LEU A 102 16.31 3.08 -0.69
CA LEU A 102 15.82 3.13 -2.06
C LEU A 102 15.51 1.72 -2.59
N HIS A 103 16.41 0.77 -2.33
CA HIS A 103 16.22 -0.62 -2.74
C HIS A 103 14.99 -1.24 -2.08
N ALA A 104 14.80 -1.02 -0.77
CA ALA A 104 13.66 -1.53 -0.03
C ALA A 104 12.33 -0.93 -0.53
N LEU A 105 12.29 0.38 -0.77
CA LEU A 105 11.08 1.08 -1.24
C LEU A 105 10.69 0.71 -2.68
N SER A 106 11.66 0.32 -3.50
CA SER A 106 11.47 0.00 -4.92
C SER A 106 11.39 -1.49 -5.22
N TYR A 107 11.50 -2.36 -4.21
CA TYR A 107 11.61 -3.81 -4.38
C TYR A 107 10.47 -4.40 -5.22
N ASP A 108 9.22 -4.04 -4.89
CA ASP A 108 8.01 -4.53 -5.56
C ASP A 108 7.63 -3.71 -6.82
N PHE A 109 8.45 -2.74 -7.24
CA PHE A 109 8.14 -1.90 -8.40
C PHE A 109 8.50 -2.61 -9.71
N SER A 110 7.61 -2.51 -10.70
CA SER A 110 7.94 -2.86 -12.08
C SER A 110 9.06 -1.98 -12.63
N ASN A 111 9.74 -2.41 -13.70
CA ASN A 111 10.78 -1.61 -14.34
C ASN A 111 10.27 -0.22 -14.76
N TYR A 112 9.04 -0.12 -15.27
CA TYR A 112 8.42 1.18 -15.59
C TYR A 112 8.24 2.07 -14.36
N GLN A 113 7.81 1.51 -13.22
CA GLN A 113 7.67 2.27 -11.98
C GLN A 113 9.03 2.68 -11.40
N LYS A 114 10.08 1.87 -11.59
CA LYS A 114 11.45 2.19 -11.19
C LYS A 114 12.04 3.31 -12.07
N ASP A 115 11.79 3.30 -13.37
CA ASP A 115 12.14 4.41 -14.27
C ASP A 115 11.49 5.72 -13.79
N VAL A 116 10.19 5.70 -13.49
CA VAL A 116 9.49 6.87 -12.93
C VAL A 116 10.07 7.31 -11.58
N LEU A 117 10.41 6.36 -10.70
CA LEU A 117 11.03 6.67 -9.41
C LEU A 117 12.42 7.31 -9.59
N LYS A 118 13.20 6.84 -10.58
CA LYS A 118 14.51 7.39 -10.92
C LYS A 118 14.38 8.85 -11.37
N ASP A 119 13.48 9.13 -12.31
CA ASP A 119 13.23 10.50 -12.80
C ASP A 119 12.85 11.46 -11.66
N LEU A 120 12.10 10.96 -10.66
CA LEU A 120 11.71 11.75 -9.49
C LEU A 120 12.87 12.03 -8.52
N LEU A 121 13.95 11.26 -8.58
CA LEU A 121 15.06 11.30 -7.62
C LEU A 121 16.39 11.78 -8.21
N GLU A 122 16.55 11.76 -9.54
CA GLU A 122 17.81 12.01 -10.26
C GLU A 122 18.47 13.36 -9.89
N ASP A 123 17.67 14.41 -9.73
CA ASP A 123 18.16 15.77 -9.45
C ASP A 123 18.11 16.16 -7.96
N THR A 124 17.90 15.20 -7.07
CA THR A 124 17.70 15.51 -5.64
C THR A 124 19.00 15.68 -4.87
N GLY A 125 20.13 15.24 -5.43
CA GLY A 125 21.46 15.33 -4.82
C GLY A 125 21.72 14.36 -3.67
N TYR A 126 20.78 13.47 -3.34
CA TYR A 126 20.92 12.49 -2.26
C TYR A 126 21.46 11.13 -2.69
N LEU A 127 21.51 10.87 -4.00
CA LEU A 127 21.87 9.59 -4.58
C LEU A 127 22.98 9.77 -5.61
N SER A 128 23.92 8.84 -5.63
CA SER A 128 24.91 8.77 -6.70
C SER A 128 24.29 8.24 -7.99
N GLN A 129 24.99 8.43 -9.11
CA GLN A 129 24.60 7.80 -10.39
C GLN A 129 24.60 6.27 -10.29
N GLU A 130 25.43 5.68 -9.44
CA GLU A 130 25.45 4.24 -9.17
C GLU A 130 24.20 3.77 -8.43
N ASP A 131 23.73 4.54 -7.43
CA ASP A 131 22.50 4.23 -6.72
C ASP A 131 21.26 4.30 -7.64
N LEU A 132 21.25 5.27 -8.55
CA LEU A 132 20.17 5.43 -9.53
C LEU A 132 20.23 4.35 -10.63
N ALA A 133 21.41 3.81 -10.93
CA ALA A 133 21.56 2.72 -11.88
C ALA A 133 20.82 1.45 -11.43
N TYR A 134 20.67 1.21 -10.12
CA TYR A 134 19.88 0.08 -9.59
C TYR A 134 18.41 0.10 -10.04
N LEU A 135 17.85 1.30 -10.25
CA LEU A 135 16.47 1.45 -10.73
C LEU A 135 16.33 1.09 -12.22
N THR A 136 17.44 0.96 -12.94
CA THR A 136 17.48 0.65 -14.37
C THR A 136 17.97 -0.79 -14.55
N ILE A 137 17.08 -1.74 -14.81
CA ILE A 137 17.51 -3.09 -15.23
C ILE A 137 17.66 -3.06 -16.76
N GLU A 138 18.82 -3.49 -17.27
CA GLU A 138 19.09 -3.59 -18.72
C GLU A 138 17.95 -4.35 -19.42
N ARG A 139 17.43 -3.76 -20.51
CA ARG A 139 16.30 -4.28 -21.29
C ARG A 139 16.71 -5.41 -22.21
#